data_AF-A0A6G1F950-F1
#
_entry.id   AF-A0A6G1F950-F1
#
_cell.length_a   1.000
_cell.length_b   1.000
_cell.length_c   1.000
_cell.angle_alpha   90.00
_cell.angle_beta   90.00
_cell.angle_gamma   90.00
#
_symmetry.space_group_name_H-M   'P 1'
#
loop_
_entity.id
_entity.type
_entity.pdbx_description
1 polymer ?
#
loop_
_entity_poly.entity_id
_entity_poly.type
_entity_poly.pdbx_seq_one_letter_code
_entity_poly.pdbx_strand_id
1 'polypeptide(L)'
;MTAVRDGRHEDLVDNQVRNEMTTEVLQEITHLVMQCVSMSGNERPMMNEVTERLEMLRRHQQHTWDKGDGNPEEKQSLLGMDERHGDHKFQTPG
;
A
#
# COMPACT_ATOMS: atom_id res chain seq x y z
N MET A 1 -17.19 -2.00 -8.71
CA MET A 1 -16.62 -0.70 -8.29
C MET A 1 -17.61 0.42 -8.54
N THR A 2 -18.64 0.53 -7.72
CA THR A 2 -19.68 1.57 -7.85
C THR A 2 -19.36 2.77 -6.98
N ALA A 3 -18.90 2.55 -5.74
CA ALA A 3 -18.56 3.63 -4.79
C ALA A 3 -17.46 4.58 -5.31
N VAL A 4 -16.43 4.08 -6.00
CA VAL A 4 -15.39 4.92 -6.61
C VAL A 4 -15.93 5.70 -7.82
N ARG A 5 -16.81 5.10 -8.64
CA ARG A 5 -17.46 5.77 -9.79
C ARG A 5 -18.45 6.85 -9.35
N ASP A 6 -19.03 6.72 -8.17
CA ASP A 6 -19.99 7.67 -7.60
C ASP A 6 -19.31 8.84 -6.85
N GLY A 7 -17.98 8.97 -6.90
CA GLY A 7 -17.25 10.00 -6.17
C GLY A 7 -17.16 9.77 -4.66
N ARG A 8 -17.78 8.72 -4.11
CA ARG A 8 -17.75 8.33 -2.68
C ARG A 8 -16.53 7.49 -2.32
N HIS A 9 -15.38 7.82 -2.90
CA HIS A 9 -14.14 7.11 -2.65
C HIS A 9 -13.62 7.36 -1.22
N GLU A 10 -13.89 8.53 -0.65
CA GLU A 10 -13.52 8.88 0.73
C GLU A 10 -14.19 8.01 1.80
N ASP A 11 -15.35 7.42 1.50
CA ASP A 11 -16.07 6.51 2.39
C ASP A 11 -15.41 5.11 2.46
N LEU A 12 -14.56 4.78 1.46
CA LEU A 12 -13.84 3.51 1.39
C LEU A 12 -12.43 3.60 2.00
N VAL A 13 -11.93 4.82 2.15
CA VAL A 13 -10.60 5.09 2.69
C VAL A 13 -10.68 4.98 4.21
N ASP A 14 -9.75 4.22 4.78
CA ASP A 14 -9.64 4.08 6.23
C ASP A 14 -9.51 5.46 6.90
N ASN A 15 -10.18 5.64 8.03
CA ASN A 15 -10.20 6.91 8.75
C ASN A 15 -8.80 7.40 9.12
N GLN A 16 -7.87 6.49 9.43
CA GLN A 16 -6.47 6.83 9.71
C GLN A 16 -5.80 7.45 8.47
N VAL A 17 -5.96 6.81 7.31
CA VAL A 17 -5.38 7.28 6.04
C VAL A 17 -5.96 8.64 5.65
N ARG A 18 -7.27 8.86 5.83
CA ARG A 18 -7.92 10.14 5.54
C ARG A 18 -7.42 11.29 6.42
N ASN A 19 -7.03 11.00 7.66
CA ASN A 19 -6.51 12.01 8.58
C ASN A 19 -5.01 12.31 8.37
N GLU A 20 -4.25 11.33 7.86
CA GLU A 20 -2.80 11.45 7.66
C GLU A 20 -2.41 12.01 6.28
N MET A 21 -3.27 11.91 5.28
CA MET A 21 -2.98 12.35 3.91
C MET A 21 -3.79 13.58 3.51
N THR A 22 -3.20 14.41 2.63
CA THR A 22 -3.96 15.50 2.00
C THR A 22 -4.95 14.93 0.98
N THR A 23 -6.07 15.63 0.80
CA THR A 23 -7.10 15.25 -0.18
C THR A 23 -6.51 15.11 -1.59
N GLU A 24 -5.53 15.94 -1.99
CA GLU A 24 -4.93 15.84 -3.33
C GLU A 24 -4.17 14.52 -3.51
N VAL A 25 -3.38 14.10 -2.53
CA VAL A 25 -2.65 12.82 -2.64
C VAL A 25 -3.59 11.64 -2.54
N LEU A 26 -4.65 11.74 -1.74
CA LEU A 26 -5.66 10.69 -1.68
C LEU A 26 -6.38 10.51 -3.02
N GLN A 27 -6.67 11.60 -3.72
CA GLN A 27 -7.25 11.57 -5.06
C GLN A 27 -6.31 10.92 -6.07
N GLU A 28 -5.02 11.26 -6.06
CA GLU A 28 -4.03 10.66 -6.96
C GLU A 28 -3.83 9.16 -6.69
N ILE A 29 -3.78 8.75 -5.42
CA ILE A 29 -3.72 7.32 -5.05
C ILE A 29 -4.98 6.60 -5.53
N THR A 30 -6.15 7.20 -5.32
CA THR A 30 -7.43 6.62 -5.76
C THR A 30 -7.43 6.43 -7.27
N HIS A 31 -7.00 7.44 -8.03
CA HIS A 31 -6.91 7.35 -9.49
C HIS A 31 -5.93 6.26 -9.92
N LEU A 32 -4.74 6.18 -9.31
CA LEU A 32 -3.76 5.13 -9.60
C LEU A 32 -4.33 3.74 -9.31
N VAL A 33 -5.00 3.55 -8.18
CA VAL A 33 -5.67 2.29 -7.84
C VAL A 33 -6.72 1.94 -8.89
N MET A 34 -7.58 2.89 -9.30
CA MET A 34 -8.58 2.66 -10.34
C MET A 34 -7.97 2.15 -11.65
N GLN A 35 -6.84 2.72 -12.07
CA GLN A 35 -6.14 2.26 -13.27
C GLN A 35 -5.62 0.83 -13.08
N CYS A 36 -4.96 0.54 -11.95
CA CYS A 36 -4.44 -0.80 -11.62
C CYS A 36 -5.53 -1.89 -11.59
N VAL A 37 -6.71 -1.56 -11.09
CA VAL A 37 -7.83 -2.52 -10.98
C VAL A 37 -8.78 -2.49 -12.18
N SER A 38 -8.48 -1.71 -13.23
CA SER A 38 -9.38 -1.61 -14.39
C SER A 38 -9.72 -2.99 -14.98
N MET A 39 -10.98 -3.13 -15.39
CA MET A 39 -11.45 -4.30 -16.15
C MET A 39 -10.79 -4.36 -17.54
N SER A 40 -10.38 -3.21 -18.07
CA SER A 40 -9.67 -3.10 -19.34
C SER A 40 -8.17 -3.20 -19.09
N GLY A 41 -7.54 -4.29 -19.53
CA GLY A 41 -6.13 -4.56 -19.27
C GLY A 41 -5.16 -3.52 -19.86
N ASN A 42 -5.56 -2.81 -20.92
CA ASN A 42 -4.80 -1.73 -21.54
C ASN A 42 -4.79 -0.41 -20.75
N GLU A 43 -5.74 -0.23 -19.82
CA GLU A 43 -5.74 0.93 -18.91
C GLU A 43 -4.87 0.69 -17.68
N ARG A 44 -4.47 -0.56 -17.44
CA ARG A 44 -3.59 -0.90 -16.33
C ARG A 44 -2.19 -0.38 -16.62
N PRO A 45 -1.62 0.45 -15.73
CA PRO A 45 -0.28 0.95 -15.89
C PRO A 45 0.74 -0.19 -15.73
N MET A 46 1.93 0.03 -16.26
CA MET A 46 3.05 -0.86 -16.03
C MET A 46 3.54 -0.71 -14.57
N MET A 47 4.07 -1.78 -13.97
CA MET A 47 4.49 -1.76 -12.55
C MET A 47 5.60 -0.73 -12.26
N ASN A 48 6.44 -0.41 -13.24
CA ASN A 48 7.44 0.67 -13.13
C ASN A 48 6.76 2.04 -12.99
N GLU A 49 5.71 2.31 -13.77
CA GLU A 49 4.93 3.56 -13.68
C GLU A 49 4.19 3.65 -12.33
N VAL A 50 3.66 2.53 -11.84
CA VAL A 50 3.02 2.47 -10.51
C VAL A 50 4.04 2.83 -9.42
N THR A 51 5.23 2.22 -9.48
CA THR A 51 6.32 2.49 -8.54
C THR A 51 6.71 3.97 -8.58
N GLU A 52 6.97 4.52 -9.76
CA GLU A 52 7.39 5.91 -9.94
C GLU A 52 6.35 6.89 -9.39
N ARG A 53 5.06 6.66 -9.67
CA ARG A 53 3.98 7.51 -9.17
C ARG A 53 3.85 7.45 -7.64
N LEU A 54 3.94 6.27 -7.05
CA LEU A 54 3.90 6.12 -5.59
C LEU A 54 5.12 6.77 -4.92
N GLU A 55 6.31 6.66 -5.50
CA GLU A 55 7.50 7.34 -5.00
C GLU A 55 7.38 8.86 -5.07
N MET A 56 6.81 9.39 -6.17
CA MET A 56 6.51 10.82 -6.26
C MET A 56 5.55 11.24 -5.15
N LEU A 57 4.42 10.56 -4.98
CA LEU A 57 3.43 10.89 -3.95
C LEU A 57 4.02 10.81 -2.53
N ARG A 58 4.87 9.82 -2.28
CA ARG A 58 5.61 9.70 -1.01
C ARG A 58 6.54 10.89 -0.77
N ARG A 59 7.21 11.43 -1.80
CA ARG A 59 8.04 12.65 -1.67
C ARG A 59 7.19 13.89 -1.40
N HIS A 60 6.01 13.98 -1.99
CA HIS A 60 5.09 15.09 -1.73
C HIS A 60 4.52 15.06 -0.30
N GLN A 61 4.30 13.86 0.27
CA GLN A 61 3.81 13.67 1.65
C GLN A 61 4.91 13.65 2.73
N GLN A 62 6.19 13.71 2.37
CA GLN A 62 7.30 13.59 3.31
C GLN A 62 7.41 14.72 4.35
N HIS A 63 6.59 15.78 4.26
CA HIS A 63 6.45 16.77 5.34
C HIS A 63 5.54 16.31 6.49
N THR A 64 4.75 15.26 6.31
CA THR A 64 3.77 14.76 7.30
C THR A 64 4.23 13.43 7.94
N TRP A 65 4.82 12.52 7.16
CA TRP A 65 5.25 11.19 7.65
C TRP A 65 6.56 11.18 8.44
N ASP A 66 7.39 12.22 8.36
CA ASP A 66 8.64 12.34 9.15
C ASP A 66 8.39 12.88 10.58
N LYS A 67 7.14 13.26 10.90
CA LYS A 67 6.72 13.67 12.24
C LYS A 67 6.01 12.56 13.03
N GLY A 68 6.11 11.31 12.58
CA GLY A 68 5.88 10.19 13.46
C GLY A 68 7.09 10.06 14.39
N ASP A 69 6.85 10.13 15.70
CA ASP A 69 7.78 9.79 16.79
C ASP A 69 8.10 8.27 16.73
N GLY A 70 8.62 7.82 15.59
CA GLY A 70 8.99 6.45 15.30
C GLY A 70 10.48 6.30 15.50
N ASN A 71 10.85 5.63 16.58
CA ASN A 71 12.20 5.21 16.89
C ASN A 71 12.99 4.77 15.62
N PRO A 72 14.16 5.36 15.32
CA PRO A 72 14.90 5.05 14.09
C PRO A 72 15.49 3.62 14.00
N GLU A 73 15.33 2.77 15.02
CA GLU A 73 15.97 1.46 15.11
C GLU A 73 15.24 0.31 14.37
N GLU A 74 13.96 0.45 14.01
CA GLU A 74 13.19 -0.63 13.37
C GLU A 74 13.41 -0.78 11.86
N LYS A 75 14.37 -0.05 11.28
CA LYS A 75 14.82 -0.21 9.87
C LYS A 75 15.69 -1.45 9.63
N GLN A 76 15.90 -2.30 10.63
CA GLN A 76 16.83 -3.43 10.56
C GLN A 76 16.19 -4.74 11.02
N SER A 77 15.43 -5.42 10.16
CA SER A 77 15.48 -6.88 9.98
C SER A 77 14.25 -7.41 9.25
N LEU A 78 14.45 -7.84 7.99
CA LEU A 78 13.49 -8.72 7.30
C LEU A 78 14.20 -9.77 6.42
N LEU A 79 15.47 -10.07 6.73
CA LEU A 79 16.28 -11.10 6.05
C LEU A 79 17.24 -11.78 7.07
N GLY A 80 16.69 -12.36 8.13
CA GLY A 80 17.51 -12.97 9.18
C GLY A 80 16.81 -14.09 9.95
N MET A 81 16.15 -15.02 9.26
CA MET A 81 15.73 -16.30 9.85
C MET A 81 15.85 -17.41 8.80
N ASP A 82 17.08 -17.68 8.35
CA ASP A 82 17.42 -19.00 7.84
C ASP A 82 18.05 -19.81 9.00
N GLU A 83 17.74 -21.11 9.02
CA GLU A 83 18.29 -22.16 9.90
C GLU A 83 17.97 -22.16 11.41
N ARG A 84 16.81 -22.71 11.83
CA ARG A 84 16.68 -23.58 13.04
C ARG A 84 15.52 -24.59 12.97
N HIS A 85 15.79 -25.73 12.33
CA HIS A 85 15.33 -27.11 12.59
C HIS A 85 14.13 -27.39 13.54
N GLY A 86 13.20 -28.23 13.07
CA GLY A 86 12.33 -29.04 13.95
C GLY A 86 11.24 -29.82 13.23
N ASP A 87 11.52 -31.07 12.87
CA ASP A 87 10.59 -32.09 12.36
C ASP A 87 9.15 -31.98 12.89
N HIS A 88 8.20 -31.61 12.04
CA HIS A 88 6.79 -31.95 12.24
C HIS A 88 6.42 -33.07 11.28
N LYS A 89 6.45 -34.30 11.79
CA LYS A 89 5.92 -35.46 11.08
C LYS A 89 4.40 -35.34 11.04
N PHE A 90 3.86 -35.13 9.85
CA PHE A 90 2.42 -35.25 9.60
C PHE A 90 2.03 -36.71 9.80
N GLN A 91 1.27 -36.99 10.85
CA GLN A 91 0.63 -38.29 11.04
C GLN A 91 -0.74 -38.24 10.34
N THR A 92 -0.87 -38.97 9.23
CA THR A 92 -2.15 -39.19 8.55
C THR A 92 -2.99 -40.20 9.33
N PRO A 93 -4.29 -39.97 9.57
CA PRO A 93 -5.19 -41.00 10.07
C PRO A 93 -5.86 -41.76 8.90
N GLY A 94 -5.86 -43.09 9.01
CA GLY A 94 -6.89 -44.00 8.47
C GLY A 94 -6.82 -44.33 6.99
#